data_AF-A0A2D0IS33-F1
#
_entry.id   AF-A0A2D0IS33-F1
#
_cell.length_a   1.000
_cell.length_b   1.000
_cell.length_c   1.000
_cell.angle_alpha   90.00
_cell.angle_beta   90.00
_cell.angle_gamma   90.00
#
_symmetry.space_group_name_H-M   'P 1'
#
loop_
_entity.id
_entity.type
_entity.pdbx_description
1 polymer ?
#
loop_
_entity_poly.entity_id
_entity_poly.type
_entity_poly.pdbx_seq_one_letter_code
_entity_poly.pdbx_strand_id
1 'polypeptide(L)'
;MRYSLLSNTNNWMSCVDDGKSLACISIPGTHASCTRKGASGQISLIDRTFATQNSDCTITKQLADGIRYLDIRCCAINDVFTIHLDKFYLNINFGDVLNECTAFLADNSSETIVMRIKQENSSVLDSEFLKIFNTHYSGYHSSMYLESAIPTLGEVRGKIVILSDVLTLPGIPYSSIKVQDIYADVELKKSEIVNFVNESTKSNRNNDTSEIYLNHCNSASGPSFISDPEPYAISILRSLINEFKGGMGCDWVDNSKNEAPHIGIIVMDFYTNAMVAEIIKRNENTDLYNLSIYSIFNEYYGRHYFYASLYMDSAEDRRQVFDWAPGDKVINGFWMLIPYDEDNDQYYIFNTYYKEFLYASIFIEDNRRTVFTWINGVPTRESVWTIKDGNIYNEYYECYLYESSLSYTENRKLVPCWAPGDPVAQDEWQMTFENKAGN
;
A
#
# COMPACT_ATOMS: atom_id res chain seq x y z
N MET A 1 -12.75 -5.73 8.97
CA MET A 1 -13.36 -6.77 8.14
C MET A 1 -12.24 -7.59 7.52
N ARG A 2 -12.29 -8.93 7.56
CA ARG A 2 -11.13 -9.78 7.20
C ARG A 2 -10.70 -9.68 5.72
N TYR A 3 -11.62 -9.33 4.82
CA TYR A 3 -11.40 -9.30 3.37
C TYR A 3 -10.64 -8.07 2.85
N SER A 4 -10.32 -7.10 3.69
CA SER A 4 -9.54 -5.91 3.31
C SER A 4 -8.42 -5.67 4.30
N LEU A 5 -7.19 -5.58 3.77
CA LEU A 5 -6.00 -5.20 4.53
C LEU A 5 -6.09 -3.78 5.11
N LEU A 6 -6.99 -2.94 4.58
CA LEU A 6 -7.22 -1.56 5.02
C LEU A 6 -8.29 -1.43 6.10
N SER A 7 -8.93 -2.53 6.50
CA SER A 7 -9.95 -2.50 7.56
C SER A 7 -9.38 -2.03 8.90
N ASN A 8 -8.11 -2.28 9.15
CA ASN A 8 -7.39 -1.77 10.31
C ASN A 8 -5.90 -1.69 9.97
N THR A 9 -5.41 -0.46 9.79
CA THR A 9 -4.01 -0.19 9.44
C THR A 9 -3.03 -0.56 10.57
N ASN A 10 -3.50 -0.71 11.82
CA ASN A 10 -2.66 -1.18 12.92
C ASN A 10 -2.23 -2.64 12.78
N ASN A 11 -2.96 -3.45 12.01
CA ASN A 11 -2.68 -4.89 11.90
C ASN A 11 -2.85 -5.43 10.47
N TRP A 12 -2.50 -4.64 9.46
CA TRP A 12 -2.72 -5.01 8.06
C TRP A 12 -1.93 -6.25 7.62
N MET A 13 -0.79 -6.57 8.27
CA MET A 13 -0.04 -7.79 7.96
C MET A 13 -0.71 -9.06 8.50
N SER A 14 -1.76 -8.96 9.34
CA SER A 14 -2.44 -10.12 9.95
C SER A 14 -3.03 -11.12 8.96
N CYS A 15 -3.43 -10.66 7.77
CA CYS A 15 -3.98 -11.52 6.72
C CYS A 15 -2.97 -11.83 5.60
N VAL A 16 -1.70 -11.43 5.73
CA VAL A 16 -0.62 -11.81 4.80
C VAL A 16 -0.07 -13.17 5.20
N ASP A 17 0.26 -14.04 4.24
CA ASP A 17 0.75 -15.40 4.50
C ASP A 17 2.06 -15.42 5.32
N ASP A 18 2.14 -16.32 6.31
CA ASP A 18 3.33 -16.52 7.15
C ASP A 18 4.52 -16.99 6.33
N GLY A 19 4.28 -17.79 5.28
CA GLY A 19 5.30 -18.28 4.37
C GLY A 19 5.86 -17.23 3.41
N LYS A 20 5.25 -16.03 3.35
CA LYS A 20 5.70 -14.96 2.45
C LYS A 20 7.06 -14.44 2.89
N SER A 21 8.05 -14.46 1.99
CA SER A 21 9.33 -13.78 2.19
C SER A 21 9.10 -12.28 2.42
N LEU A 22 9.81 -11.68 3.37
CA LEU A 22 9.71 -10.25 3.66
C LEU A 22 10.09 -9.39 2.44
N ALA A 23 10.96 -9.90 1.56
CA ALA A 23 11.31 -9.27 0.28
C ALA A 23 10.12 -9.13 -0.68
N CYS A 24 9.09 -9.98 -0.53
CA CYS A 24 7.90 -10.00 -1.37
C CYS A 24 6.69 -9.30 -0.72
N ILE A 25 6.91 -8.46 0.29
CA ILE A 25 5.87 -7.65 0.93
C ILE A 25 6.08 -6.19 0.53
N SER A 26 5.03 -5.56 -0.01
CA SER A 26 5.02 -4.14 -0.30
C SER A 26 4.82 -3.37 1.01
N ILE A 27 5.82 -2.60 1.44
CA ILE A 27 5.85 -1.98 2.79
C ILE A 27 5.88 -0.45 2.70
N PRO A 28 4.94 0.25 3.36
CA PRO A 28 5.03 1.69 3.55
C PRO A 28 6.14 2.04 4.55
N GLY A 29 6.98 3.03 4.20
CA GLY A 29 8.13 3.45 4.99
C GLY A 29 8.27 4.97 5.10
N THR A 30 9.03 5.42 6.09
CA THR A 30 9.36 6.85 6.28
C THR A 30 10.86 7.10 6.28
N HIS A 31 11.28 8.19 5.62
CA HIS A 31 12.66 8.65 5.61
C HIS A 31 12.93 9.52 6.85
N ALA A 32 14.09 9.31 7.47
CA ALA A 32 14.52 9.93 8.72
C ALA A 32 13.37 10.05 9.72
N SER A 33 12.79 8.91 10.12
CA SER A 33 11.43 8.79 10.68
C SER A 33 11.15 9.66 11.90
N CYS A 34 12.18 10.07 12.65
CA CYS A 34 12.04 10.91 13.84
C CYS A 34 12.08 12.42 13.55
N THR A 35 12.31 12.83 12.31
CA THR A 35 12.55 14.23 11.92
C THR A 35 11.25 15.01 11.71
N ARG A 36 10.44 15.08 12.76
CA ARG A 36 9.17 15.83 12.77
C ARG A 36 9.43 17.32 12.80
N LYS A 37 8.51 18.11 12.22
CA LYS A 37 8.47 19.56 12.41
C LYS A 37 8.48 19.89 13.91
N GLY A 38 9.43 20.74 14.31
CA GLY A 38 9.66 21.20 15.68
C GLY A 38 10.46 20.24 16.56
N ALA A 39 10.80 19.03 16.10
CA ALA A 39 11.45 18.01 16.93
C ALA A 39 12.80 18.49 17.48
N SER A 40 13.54 19.27 16.69
CA SER A 40 14.87 19.77 17.06
C SER A 40 14.86 20.92 18.10
N GLY A 41 13.72 21.56 18.31
CA GLY A 41 13.63 22.81 19.08
C GLY A 41 14.29 24.03 18.41
N GLN A 42 14.75 23.91 17.17
CA GLN A 42 15.27 25.03 16.39
C GLN A 42 14.15 26.02 16.03
N ILE A 43 14.52 27.27 15.72
CA ILE A 43 13.56 28.24 15.21
C ILE A 43 12.92 27.73 13.91
N SER A 44 11.64 28.03 13.69
CA SER A 44 10.83 27.49 12.59
C SER A 44 11.46 27.66 11.20
N LEU A 45 12.25 28.71 10.97
CA LEU A 45 12.94 28.91 9.69
C LEU A 45 14.00 27.84 9.42
N ILE A 46 14.72 27.39 10.45
CA ILE A 46 15.76 26.36 10.35
C ILE A 46 15.12 24.98 10.37
N ASP A 47 14.14 24.75 11.24
CA ASP A 47 13.45 23.46 11.37
C ASP A 47 12.81 22.98 10.05
N ARG A 48 12.19 23.89 9.30
CA ARG A 48 11.65 23.60 7.96
C ARG A 48 12.70 23.13 6.96
N THR A 49 13.99 23.37 7.20
CA THR A 49 15.02 23.03 6.20
C THR A 49 15.43 21.57 6.18
N PHE A 50 14.98 20.79 7.16
CA PHE A 50 15.38 19.39 7.30
C PHE A 50 14.25 18.50 7.83
N ALA A 51 13.12 19.06 8.27
CA ALA A 51 11.96 18.26 8.67
C ALA A 51 11.53 17.34 7.51
N THR A 52 11.26 16.08 7.82
CA THR A 52 10.78 15.08 6.86
C THR A 52 9.38 14.58 7.21
N GLN A 53 8.89 14.86 8.42
CA GLN A 53 7.60 14.39 8.92
C GLN A 53 6.78 15.54 9.52
N ASN A 54 5.45 15.42 9.53
CA ASN A 54 4.58 16.38 10.22
C ASN A 54 4.81 16.34 11.74
N SER A 55 4.46 17.43 12.43
CA SER A 55 4.71 17.60 13.87
C SER A 55 4.07 16.50 14.73
N ASP A 56 2.93 15.96 14.31
CA ASP A 56 2.17 14.92 15.00
C ASP A 56 2.60 13.48 14.65
N CYS A 57 3.47 13.29 13.64
CA CYS A 57 3.91 11.98 13.17
C CYS A 57 4.94 11.30 14.09
N THR A 58 4.62 11.04 15.36
CA THR A 58 5.45 10.19 16.26
C THR A 58 5.64 8.79 15.67
N ILE A 59 6.57 7.99 16.23
CA ILE A 59 6.75 6.60 15.79
C ILE A 59 5.45 5.81 15.98
N THR A 60 4.80 5.97 17.13
CA THR A 60 3.49 5.37 17.41
C THR A 60 2.44 5.75 16.35
N LYS A 61 2.37 7.03 15.96
CA LYS A 61 1.42 7.49 14.93
C LYS A 61 1.72 6.88 13.56
N GLN A 62 3.00 6.86 13.16
CA GLN A 62 3.43 6.25 11.91
C GLN A 62 3.04 4.77 11.84
N LEU A 63 3.32 4.01 12.91
CA LEU A 63 2.95 2.60 12.99
C LEU A 63 1.43 2.42 12.97
N ALA A 64 0.66 3.27 13.65
CA ALA A 64 -0.80 3.21 13.63
C ALA A 64 -1.40 3.49 12.24
N ASP A 65 -0.77 4.37 11.46
CA ASP A 65 -1.19 4.67 10.09
C ASP A 65 -0.83 3.57 9.08
N GLY A 66 -0.01 2.59 9.47
CA GLY A 66 0.35 1.43 8.65
C GLY A 66 1.81 1.40 8.17
N ILE A 67 2.65 2.35 8.59
CA ILE A 67 4.10 2.32 8.34
C ILE A 67 4.71 1.08 9.01
N ARG A 68 5.56 0.35 8.29
CA ARG A 68 6.32 -0.79 8.83
C ARG A 68 7.81 -0.73 8.49
N TYR A 69 8.27 0.31 7.78
CA TYR A 69 9.69 0.61 7.61
C TYR A 69 10.05 1.95 8.26
N LEU A 70 11.07 1.96 9.12
CA LEU A 70 11.57 3.15 9.81
C LEU A 70 13.06 3.36 9.50
N ASP A 71 13.42 4.57 9.03
CA ASP A 71 14.80 5.02 8.85
C ASP A 71 15.28 5.73 10.12
N ILE A 72 16.02 5.01 10.97
CA ILE A 72 16.49 5.49 12.28
C ILE A 72 17.98 5.83 12.22
N ARG A 73 18.27 7.11 12.46
CA ARG A 73 19.60 7.71 12.31
C ARG A 73 20.20 8.03 13.66
N CYS A 74 21.14 7.21 14.08
CA CYS A 74 21.73 7.22 15.41
C CYS A 74 23.06 7.98 15.42
N CYS A 75 23.18 8.92 16.36
CA CYS A 75 24.45 9.56 16.72
C CYS A 75 24.96 8.96 18.02
N ALA A 76 26.18 8.44 18.02
CA ALA A 76 26.81 7.90 19.22
C ALA A 76 27.39 9.04 20.07
N ILE A 77 26.84 9.25 21.26
CA ILE A 77 27.26 10.28 22.21
C ILE A 77 27.25 9.66 23.61
N ASN A 78 28.35 9.73 24.35
CA ASN A 78 28.45 9.26 25.75
C ASN A 78 27.92 7.82 25.95
N ASP A 79 28.35 6.88 25.11
CA ASP A 79 27.94 5.46 25.13
C ASP A 79 26.43 5.19 24.96
N VAL A 80 25.68 6.15 24.40
CA VAL A 80 24.26 5.99 24.01
C VAL A 80 24.02 6.45 22.58
N PHE A 81 22.82 6.17 22.06
CA PHE A 81 22.39 6.64 20.72
C PHE A 81 21.31 7.70 20.87
N THR A 82 21.64 8.92 20.49
CA THR A 82 20.69 10.01 20.27
C THR A 82 20.21 9.96 18.81
N ILE A 83 19.01 10.44 18.50
CA ILE A 83 18.51 10.46 17.12
C ILE A 83 18.76 11.81 16.48
N HIS A 84 19.34 11.78 15.28
CA HIS A 84 19.81 12.96 14.56
C HIS A 84 19.37 12.95 13.10
N LEU A 85 19.33 14.15 12.51
CA LEU A 85 19.48 14.32 11.06
C LEU A 85 20.54 15.39 10.82
N ASP A 86 21.62 15.03 10.13
CA ASP A 86 22.85 15.84 10.12
C ASP A 86 23.24 16.19 11.58
N LYS A 87 23.78 17.39 11.82
CA LYS A 87 24.14 17.89 13.15
C LYS A 87 22.99 18.11 14.14
N PHE A 88 21.73 17.98 13.72
CA PHE A 88 20.58 18.35 14.57
C PHE A 88 20.09 17.17 15.40
N TYR A 89 20.20 17.28 16.72
CA TYR A 89 19.54 16.39 17.66
C TYR A 89 18.02 16.62 17.63
N LEU A 90 17.24 15.53 17.59
CA LEU A 90 15.78 15.57 17.40
C LEU A 90 14.98 15.44 18.70
N ASN A 91 15.62 15.67 19.85
CA ASN A 91 15.02 15.55 21.18
C ASN A 91 14.38 14.17 21.46
N ILE A 92 14.97 13.11 20.89
CA ILE A 92 14.57 11.71 21.12
C ILE A 92 15.81 10.81 21.03
N ASN A 93 15.84 9.75 21.85
CA ASN A 93 16.90 8.75 21.86
C ASN A 93 16.44 7.42 21.25
N PHE A 94 17.40 6.56 20.90
CA PHE A 94 17.07 5.26 20.30
C PHE A 94 16.24 4.37 21.22
N GLY A 95 16.48 4.42 22.55
CA GLY A 95 15.66 3.69 23.53
C GLY A 95 14.18 4.09 23.50
N ASP A 96 13.88 5.37 23.27
CA ASP A 96 12.50 5.86 23.15
C ASP A 96 11.82 5.26 21.91
N VAL A 97 12.53 5.25 20.77
CA VAL A 97 12.06 4.63 19.52
C VAL A 97 11.79 3.14 19.72
N LEU A 98 12.70 2.41 20.37
CA LEU A 98 12.53 0.98 20.65
C LEU A 98 11.33 0.71 21.57
N ASN A 99 11.10 1.57 22.57
CA ASN A 99 9.93 1.47 23.45
C ASN A 99 8.62 1.65 22.67
N GLU A 100 8.53 2.65 21.80
CA GLU A 100 7.34 2.84 20.95
C GLU A 100 7.12 1.65 20.00
N CYS A 101 8.19 1.13 19.37
CA CYS A 101 8.10 -0.02 18.47
C CYS A 101 7.67 -1.31 19.19
N THR A 102 8.28 -1.60 20.34
CA THR A 102 7.97 -2.82 21.10
C THR A 102 6.60 -2.78 21.75
N ALA A 103 6.13 -1.61 22.21
CA ALA A 103 4.75 -1.43 22.66
C ALA A 103 3.75 -1.70 21.52
N PHE A 104 4.00 -1.14 20.33
CA PHE A 104 3.15 -1.39 19.16
C PHE A 104 3.09 -2.87 18.78
N LEU A 105 4.22 -3.56 18.75
CA LEU A 105 4.30 -5.00 18.42
C LEU A 105 3.67 -5.89 19.50
N ALA A 106 3.69 -5.47 20.77
CA ALA A 106 2.99 -6.17 21.84
C ALA A 106 1.45 -6.11 21.65
N ASP A 107 0.94 -4.95 21.22
CA ASP A 107 -0.49 -4.76 20.94
C ASP A 107 -0.91 -5.35 19.56
N ASN A 108 0.05 -5.49 18.63
CA ASN A 108 -0.18 -5.94 17.25
C ASN A 108 0.82 -7.04 16.87
N SER A 109 0.75 -8.18 17.56
CA SER A 109 1.70 -9.29 17.39
C SER A 109 1.74 -9.93 16.00
N SER A 110 0.75 -9.65 15.13
CA SER A 110 0.79 -10.05 13.73
C SER A 110 1.80 -9.26 12.90
N GLU A 111 2.20 -8.07 13.35
CA GLU A 111 3.02 -7.16 12.56
C GLU A 111 4.51 -7.42 12.75
N THR A 112 5.32 -6.86 11.85
CA THR A 112 6.77 -6.78 12.01
C THR A 112 7.24 -5.39 11.58
N ILE A 113 8.34 -4.89 12.16
CA ILE A 113 8.89 -3.58 11.81
C ILE A 113 10.28 -3.77 11.20
N VAL A 114 10.49 -3.29 9.98
CA VAL A 114 11.83 -3.15 9.39
C VAL A 114 12.43 -1.84 9.85
N MET A 115 13.57 -1.90 10.53
CA MET A 115 14.24 -0.71 11.08
C MET A 115 15.63 -0.60 10.49
N ARG A 116 15.87 0.42 9.66
CA ARG A 116 17.22 0.79 9.27
C ARG A 116 17.90 1.47 10.44
N ILE A 117 19.09 0.99 10.82
CA ILE A 117 19.96 1.66 11.76
C ILE A 117 21.18 2.17 11.00
N LYS A 118 21.28 3.50 10.92
CA LYS A 118 22.39 4.20 10.28
C LYS A 118 23.14 5.07 11.29
N GLN A 119 24.48 5.09 11.22
CA GLN A 119 25.27 6.06 11.97
C GLN A 119 25.16 7.47 11.33
N GLU A 120 24.85 8.49 12.14
CA GLU A 120 24.61 9.87 11.72
C GLU A 120 25.33 10.83 12.67
N ASN A 121 26.07 11.80 12.13
CA ASN A 121 26.72 12.86 12.90
C ASN A 121 27.62 12.39 14.07
N SER A 122 28.14 11.17 14.00
CA SER A 122 29.23 10.68 14.85
C SER A 122 30.28 10.00 13.98
N SER A 123 31.50 9.89 14.51
CA SER A 123 32.65 9.27 13.82
C SER A 123 33.24 8.14 14.66
N VAL A 124 32.41 7.50 15.49
CA VAL A 124 32.85 6.33 16.25
C VAL A 124 33.09 5.17 15.29
N LEU A 125 34.07 4.33 15.61
CA LEU A 125 34.36 3.15 14.80
C LEU A 125 33.16 2.20 14.85
N ASP A 126 32.93 1.43 13.78
CA ASP A 126 31.85 0.44 13.74
C ASP A 126 31.89 -0.52 14.94
N SER A 127 33.08 -0.93 15.39
CA SER A 127 33.26 -1.77 16.59
C SER A 127 32.80 -1.10 17.89
N GLU A 128 32.94 0.23 17.98
CA GLU A 128 32.45 1.02 19.12
C GLU A 128 30.94 1.20 19.05
N PHE A 129 30.41 1.47 17.86
CA PHE A 129 28.97 1.50 17.62
C PHE A 129 28.31 0.16 17.99
N LEU A 130 28.89 -0.97 17.57
CA LEU A 130 28.45 -2.31 17.95
C LEU A 130 28.54 -2.54 19.46
N LYS A 131 29.61 -2.07 20.11
CA LYS A 131 29.76 -2.17 21.58
C LYS A 131 28.62 -1.43 22.29
N ILE A 132 28.26 -0.23 21.87
CA ILE A 132 27.13 0.53 22.42
C ILE A 132 25.82 -0.27 22.20
N PHE A 133 25.60 -0.76 20.99
CA PHE A 133 24.42 -1.57 20.65
C PHE A 133 24.28 -2.82 21.56
N ASN A 134 25.36 -3.55 21.75
CA ASN A 134 25.37 -4.80 22.53
C ASN A 134 25.35 -4.58 24.04
N THR A 135 25.73 -3.40 24.54
CA THR A 135 25.74 -3.13 25.97
C THR A 135 24.48 -2.40 26.40
N HIS A 136 24.23 -1.21 25.83
CA HIS A 136 23.14 -0.33 26.23
C HIS A 136 21.77 -0.85 25.79
N TYR A 137 21.69 -1.57 24.67
CA TYR A 137 20.41 -2.02 24.08
C TYR A 137 20.20 -3.54 24.11
N SER A 138 21.03 -4.28 24.86
CA SER A 138 20.92 -5.74 25.01
C SER A 138 19.54 -6.21 25.48
N GLY A 139 18.86 -5.42 26.32
CA GLY A 139 17.50 -5.73 26.79
C GLY A 139 16.43 -5.78 25.69
N TYR A 140 16.70 -5.22 24.51
CA TYR A 140 15.77 -5.23 23.37
C TYR A 140 16.08 -6.35 22.36
N HIS A 141 17.21 -7.04 22.48
CA HIS A 141 17.66 -8.02 21.48
C HIS A 141 16.66 -9.18 21.29
N SER A 142 15.93 -9.58 22.33
CA SER A 142 14.88 -10.60 22.23
C SER A 142 13.70 -10.17 21.34
N SER A 143 13.49 -8.87 21.17
CA SER A 143 12.45 -8.29 20.32
C SER A 143 12.97 -7.96 18.91
N MET A 144 14.22 -8.32 18.59
CA MET A 144 14.86 -8.03 17.32
C MET A 144 15.15 -9.32 16.53
N TYR A 145 15.08 -9.22 15.22
CA TYR A 145 15.66 -10.19 14.30
C TYR A 145 17.02 -9.64 13.86
N LEU A 146 18.08 -10.34 14.25
CA LEU A 146 19.48 -9.91 14.12
C LEU A 146 20.29 -10.78 13.13
N GLU A 147 19.63 -11.71 12.44
CA GLU A 147 20.26 -12.55 11.43
C GLU A 147 20.41 -11.79 10.10
N SER A 148 21.38 -12.20 9.28
CA SER A 148 21.65 -11.56 7.98
C SER A 148 20.74 -12.03 6.85
N ALA A 149 20.04 -13.16 7.02
CA ALA A 149 19.15 -13.73 6.01
C ALA A 149 17.82 -12.97 5.95
N ILE A 150 17.23 -12.86 4.76
CA ILE A 150 15.87 -12.32 4.59
C ILE A 150 14.87 -13.36 5.12
N PRO A 151 14.08 -13.02 6.16
CA PRO A 151 13.15 -13.96 6.77
C PRO A 151 11.82 -14.01 6.01
N THR A 152 11.04 -15.06 6.28
CA THR A 152 9.59 -15.08 6.05
C THR A 152 8.87 -14.23 7.10
N LEU A 153 7.65 -13.79 6.79
CA LEU A 153 6.84 -12.99 7.71
C LEU A 153 6.61 -13.71 9.04
N GLY A 154 6.28 -15.01 9.00
CA GLY A 154 6.01 -15.83 10.17
C GLY A 154 7.18 -15.89 11.17
N GLU A 155 8.43 -15.85 10.69
CA GLU A 155 9.64 -15.87 11.53
C GLU A 155 9.84 -14.56 12.33
N VAL A 156 9.25 -13.45 11.86
CA VAL A 156 9.51 -12.10 12.38
C VAL A 156 8.27 -11.34 12.85
N ARG A 157 7.09 -11.97 12.86
CA ARG A 157 5.92 -11.43 13.56
C ARG A 157 6.26 -11.13 15.02
N GLY A 158 5.85 -9.96 15.50
CA GLY A 158 6.16 -9.44 16.84
C GLY A 158 7.61 -8.98 17.03
N LYS A 159 8.43 -8.91 15.97
CA LYS A 159 9.85 -8.51 16.04
C LYS A 159 10.17 -7.28 15.21
N ILE A 160 11.28 -6.63 15.56
CA ILE A 160 11.93 -5.59 14.77
C ILE A 160 13.03 -6.25 13.93
N VAL A 161 12.89 -6.26 12.61
CA VAL A 161 13.92 -6.70 11.67
C VAL A 161 14.94 -5.58 11.48
N ILE A 162 16.19 -5.83 11.88
CA ILE A 162 17.25 -4.84 11.73
C ILE A 162 17.80 -4.87 10.30
N LEU A 163 17.71 -3.73 9.63
CA LEU A 163 18.43 -3.43 8.40
C LEU A 163 19.67 -2.61 8.76
N SER A 164 20.82 -3.25 8.72
CA SER A 164 22.08 -2.72 9.26
C SER A 164 22.82 -1.88 8.24
N ASP A 165 22.93 -0.58 8.49
CA ASP A 165 23.75 0.37 7.71
C ASP A 165 24.98 0.81 8.52
N VAL A 166 25.58 -0.15 9.23
CA VAL A 166 26.87 -0.08 9.93
C VAL A 166 27.51 -1.47 9.80
N LEU A 167 28.71 -1.59 9.23
CA LEU A 167 29.24 -2.87 8.73
C LEU A 167 29.27 -4.00 9.79
N THR A 168 29.56 -3.64 11.05
CA THR A 168 29.69 -4.64 12.13
C THR A 168 28.39 -4.88 12.91
N LEU A 169 27.34 -4.09 12.66
CA LEU A 169 26.07 -4.22 13.36
C LEU A 169 25.27 -5.42 12.79
N PRO A 170 24.71 -6.31 13.63
CA PRO A 170 23.95 -7.47 13.17
C PRO A 170 22.62 -7.07 12.50
N GLY A 171 22.02 -8.01 11.76
CA GLY A 171 20.85 -7.80 10.93
C GLY A 171 21.14 -7.98 9.44
N ILE A 172 20.13 -7.73 8.61
CA ILE A 172 20.26 -7.77 7.15
C ILE A 172 21.17 -6.62 6.73
N PRO A 173 22.29 -6.86 6.03
CA PRO A 173 23.16 -5.78 5.59
C PRO A 173 22.45 -4.85 4.59
N TYR A 174 22.50 -3.53 4.83
CA TYR A 174 21.96 -2.55 3.88
C TYR A 174 22.63 -2.63 2.50
N SER A 175 23.91 -3.02 2.47
CA SER A 175 24.67 -3.24 1.24
C SER A 175 24.25 -4.49 0.44
N SER A 176 23.44 -5.39 1.01
CA SER A 176 22.96 -6.59 0.33
C SER A 176 21.58 -6.43 -0.33
N ILE A 177 20.95 -5.26 -0.21
CA ILE A 177 19.62 -4.98 -0.77
C ILE A 177 19.70 -4.07 -1.99
N LYS A 178 18.64 -4.01 -2.79
CA LYS A 178 18.52 -3.04 -3.89
C LYS A 178 18.00 -1.73 -3.34
N VAL A 179 18.68 -0.63 -3.69
CA VAL A 179 18.33 0.71 -3.20
C VAL A 179 18.27 1.68 -4.37
N GLN A 180 17.17 2.42 -4.48
CA GLN A 180 17.14 3.69 -5.19
C GLN A 180 17.15 4.81 -4.15
N ASP A 181 18.15 5.70 -4.23
CA ASP A 181 18.29 6.88 -3.36
C ASP A 181 18.80 8.11 -4.12
N ILE A 182 18.26 8.34 -5.33
CA ILE A 182 18.58 9.55 -6.11
C ILE A 182 17.81 10.71 -5.48
N TYR A 183 18.42 11.48 -4.58
CA TYR A 183 17.72 12.55 -3.86
C TYR A 183 18.04 13.96 -4.36
N ALA A 184 19.08 14.13 -5.20
CA ALA A 184 19.55 15.44 -5.65
C ALA A 184 19.00 15.88 -7.01
N ASP A 185 18.56 14.94 -7.85
CA ASP A 185 18.02 15.21 -9.18
C ASP A 185 16.50 15.08 -9.17
N VAL A 186 15.85 16.22 -9.01
CA VAL A 186 14.39 16.35 -8.93
C VAL A 186 13.68 15.88 -10.21
N GLU A 187 14.29 16.13 -11.37
CA GLU A 187 13.68 15.85 -12.67
C GLU A 187 13.70 14.35 -12.97
N LEU A 188 14.79 13.67 -12.61
CA LEU A 188 14.92 12.22 -12.78
C LEU A 188 14.14 11.43 -11.71
N LYS A 189 14.01 11.98 -10.50
CA LYS A 189 13.49 11.24 -9.33
C LYS A 189 12.19 10.49 -9.59
N LYS A 190 11.20 11.12 -10.24
CA LYS A 190 9.93 10.44 -10.54
C LYS A 190 10.15 9.20 -11.40
N SER A 191 10.90 9.34 -12.49
CA SER A 191 11.14 8.24 -13.43
C SER A 191 11.90 7.09 -12.78
N GLU A 192 12.86 7.41 -11.91
CA GLU A 192 13.63 6.43 -11.16
C GLU A 192 12.76 5.66 -10.14
N ILE A 193 11.85 6.35 -9.44
CA ILE A 193 10.88 5.69 -8.55
C ILE A 193 10.03 4.68 -9.34
N VAL A 194 9.48 5.09 -10.48
CA VAL A 194 8.62 4.24 -11.31
C VAL A 194 9.39 3.06 -11.92
N ASN A 195 10.60 3.30 -12.43
CA ASN A 195 11.46 2.25 -12.97
C ASN A 195 11.80 1.20 -11.90
N PHE A 196 12.12 1.65 -10.69
CA PHE A 196 12.47 0.77 -9.59
C PHE A 196 11.27 -0.06 -9.10
N VAL A 197 10.05 0.50 -9.09
CA VAL A 197 8.82 -0.28 -8.83
C VAL A 197 8.61 -1.36 -9.90
N ASN A 198 8.80 -1.02 -11.16
CA ASN A 198 8.68 -1.98 -12.27
C ASN A 198 9.74 -3.09 -12.18
N GLU A 199 10.96 -2.76 -11.78
CA GLU A 199 12.03 -3.75 -11.54
C GLU A 199 11.65 -4.69 -10.39
N SER A 200 11.30 -4.15 -9.23
CA SER A 200 10.87 -4.91 -8.05
C SER A 200 9.74 -5.89 -8.38
N THR A 201 8.71 -5.40 -9.08
CA THR A 201 7.53 -6.21 -9.42
C THR A 201 7.91 -7.40 -10.31
N LYS A 202 8.83 -7.21 -11.27
CA LYS A 202 9.29 -8.27 -12.17
C LYS A 202 10.19 -9.27 -11.46
N SER A 203 11.09 -8.79 -10.61
CA SER A 203 12.06 -9.63 -9.90
C SER A 203 11.37 -10.57 -8.91
N ASN A 204 10.47 -10.02 -8.10
CA ASN A 204 9.73 -10.78 -7.07
C ASN A 204 8.76 -11.83 -7.63
N ARG A 205 8.50 -11.85 -8.95
CA ARG A 205 7.67 -12.88 -9.59
C ARG A 205 8.43 -14.17 -9.89
N ASN A 206 9.73 -14.08 -10.15
CA ASN A 206 10.49 -15.22 -10.70
C ASN A 206 10.98 -16.20 -9.64
N ASN A 207 10.73 -15.96 -8.34
CA ASN A 207 11.05 -16.81 -7.18
C ASN A 207 12.52 -17.31 -7.04
N ASP A 208 13.39 -17.04 -8.01
CA ASP A 208 14.78 -17.54 -8.03
C ASP A 208 15.71 -16.73 -7.11
N THR A 209 15.38 -15.47 -6.81
CA THR A 209 16.15 -14.59 -5.89
C THR A 209 15.22 -13.65 -5.12
N SER A 210 14.99 -13.92 -3.84
CA SER A 210 14.31 -12.96 -2.94
C SER A 210 15.28 -11.81 -2.63
N GLU A 211 15.05 -10.62 -3.18
CA GLU A 211 15.81 -9.40 -2.90
C GLU A 211 14.89 -8.34 -2.29
N ILE A 212 15.34 -7.65 -1.23
CA ILE A 212 14.60 -6.49 -0.71
C ILE A 212 14.87 -5.29 -1.65
N TYR A 213 13.80 -4.66 -2.10
CA TYR A 213 13.83 -3.40 -2.85
C TYR A 213 13.44 -2.25 -1.93
N LEU A 214 14.32 -1.26 -1.77
CA LEU A 214 14.10 -0.06 -0.97
C LEU A 214 14.11 1.20 -1.86
N ASN A 215 12.95 1.82 -2.02
CA ASN A 215 12.74 2.93 -2.95
C ASN A 215 12.52 4.24 -2.19
N HIS A 216 13.57 5.07 -2.12
CA HIS A 216 13.46 6.39 -1.54
C HIS A 216 12.66 7.31 -2.46
N CYS A 217 11.57 7.87 -1.94
CA CYS A 217 10.73 8.87 -2.61
C CYS A 217 11.00 10.30 -2.09
N ASN A 218 11.94 10.46 -1.15
CA ASN A 218 12.40 11.75 -0.62
C ASN A 218 13.40 12.45 -1.57
N SER A 219 13.67 13.73 -1.31
CA SER A 219 14.66 14.54 -2.05
C SER A 219 15.23 15.64 -1.16
N ALA A 220 16.46 16.05 -1.44
CA ALA A 220 17.20 17.00 -0.61
C ALA A 220 17.07 18.47 -1.02
N SER A 221 16.56 18.79 -2.22
CA SER A 221 16.47 20.20 -2.68
C SER A 221 15.54 20.41 -3.87
N GLY A 222 14.80 21.52 -3.87
CA GLY A 222 14.12 22.05 -5.06
C GLY A 222 15.02 22.95 -5.95
N PRO A 223 14.57 23.38 -7.14
CA PRO A 223 15.35 24.17 -8.11
C PRO A 223 15.64 25.63 -7.69
N SER A 224 15.46 25.99 -6.43
CA SER A 224 15.71 27.33 -5.89
C SER A 224 16.24 27.19 -4.48
N PHE A 225 17.24 28.02 -4.12
CA PHE A 225 18.07 28.00 -2.90
C PHE A 225 17.34 28.11 -1.53
N ILE A 226 16.06 27.74 -1.44
CA ILE A 226 15.31 27.55 -0.20
C ILE A 226 15.16 26.04 0.01
N SER A 227 15.90 25.53 1.00
CA SER A 227 16.07 24.12 1.32
C SER A 227 14.91 23.54 2.13
N ASP A 228 13.66 23.80 1.75
CA ASP A 228 12.50 23.17 2.39
C ASP A 228 12.10 21.91 1.59
N PRO A 229 12.27 20.68 2.14
CA PRO A 229 11.93 19.45 1.43
C PRO A 229 10.42 19.23 1.29
N GLU A 230 9.58 19.87 2.11
CA GLU A 230 8.14 19.59 2.17
C GLU A 230 7.40 19.87 0.85
N PRO A 231 7.52 21.04 0.20
CA PRO A 231 6.82 21.31 -1.05
C PRO A 231 7.15 20.29 -2.14
N TYR A 232 8.39 19.80 -2.15
CA TYR A 232 8.83 18.82 -3.12
C TYR A 232 8.33 17.42 -2.81
N ALA A 233 8.42 16.98 -1.56
CA ALA A 233 7.85 15.71 -1.11
C ALA A 233 6.35 15.64 -1.44
N ILE A 234 5.60 16.71 -1.16
CA ILE A 234 4.17 16.80 -1.51
C ILE A 234 3.96 16.70 -3.03
N SER A 235 4.81 17.34 -3.84
CA SER A 235 4.74 17.29 -5.31
C SER A 235 4.98 15.88 -5.86
N ILE A 236 6.03 15.21 -5.38
CA ILE A 236 6.31 13.81 -5.73
C ILE A 236 5.14 12.93 -5.32
N LEU A 237 4.71 12.98 -4.06
CA LEU A 237 3.66 12.10 -3.56
C LEU A 237 2.36 12.30 -4.31
N ARG A 238 2.00 13.55 -4.66
CA ARG A 238 0.84 13.85 -5.51
C ARG A 238 0.97 13.28 -6.92
N SER A 239 2.18 13.23 -7.46
CA SER A 239 2.42 12.62 -8.78
C SER A 239 2.36 11.09 -8.71
N LEU A 240 3.01 10.50 -7.70
CA LEU A 240 3.04 9.05 -7.50
C LEU A 240 1.67 8.49 -7.15
N ILE A 241 0.90 9.14 -6.28
CA ILE A 241 -0.41 8.62 -5.86
C ILE A 241 -1.34 8.36 -7.05
N ASN A 242 -1.26 9.18 -8.11
CA ASN A 242 -2.07 8.97 -9.31
C ASN A 242 -1.66 7.70 -10.07
N GLU A 243 -0.36 7.43 -10.14
CA GLU A 243 0.20 6.24 -10.78
C GLU A 243 -0.12 4.99 -9.96
N PHE A 244 0.00 5.09 -8.63
CA PHE A 244 -0.39 4.05 -7.69
C PHE A 244 -1.88 3.73 -7.79
N LYS A 245 -2.76 4.74 -7.72
CA LYS A 245 -4.21 4.58 -7.96
C LYS A 245 -4.50 4.09 -9.39
N GLY A 246 -3.60 4.31 -10.35
CA GLY A 246 -3.65 3.76 -11.71
C GLY A 246 -3.33 2.26 -11.79
N GLY A 247 -2.93 1.63 -10.69
CA GLY A 247 -2.55 0.22 -10.63
C GLY A 247 -1.09 -0.01 -11.01
N MET A 248 -0.17 0.89 -10.62
CA MET A 248 1.27 0.70 -10.82
C MET A 248 1.70 -0.71 -10.40
N GLY A 249 2.35 -1.42 -11.33
CA GLY A 249 2.82 -2.80 -11.14
C GLY A 249 1.82 -3.88 -11.55
N CYS A 250 0.51 -3.59 -11.58
CA CYS A 250 -0.53 -4.60 -11.80
C CYS A 250 -0.50 -5.22 -13.21
N ASP A 251 0.11 -4.56 -14.19
CA ASP A 251 0.33 -5.09 -15.54
C ASP A 251 1.29 -6.30 -15.59
N TRP A 252 2.08 -6.50 -14.53
CA TRP A 252 3.12 -7.52 -14.48
C TRP A 252 2.71 -8.80 -13.73
N VAL A 253 1.49 -8.84 -13.19
CA VAL A 253 0.96 -9.96 -12.37
C VAL A 253 -0.29 -10.59 -12.99
N ASP A 254 -0.61 -11.81 -12.56
CA ASP A 254 -1.82 -12.52 -12.99
C ASP A 254 -3.04 -12.10 -12.17
N ASN A 255 -3.72 -11.04 -12.63
CA ASN A 255 -4.94 -10.54 -11.99
C ASN A 255 -6.08 -11.57 -12.01
N SER A 256 -6.09 -12.53 -12.96
CA SER A 256 -7.08 -13.62 -12.99
C SER A 256 -6.91 -14.61 -11.83
N LYS A 257 -5.79 -14.52 -11.10
CA LYS A 257 -5.49 -15.25 -9.87
C LYS A 257 -5.43 -14.36 -8.62
N ASN A 258 -5.81 -13.09 -8.74
CA ASN A 258 -5.72 -12.10 -7.66
C ASN A 258 -4.30 -11.91 -7.10
N GLU A 259 -3.26 -12.16 -7.91
CA GLU A 259 -1.88 -11.84 -7.55
C GLU A 259 -1.74 -10.33 -7.27
N ALA A 260 -0.78 -9.95 -6.42
CA ALA A 260 -0.49 -8.56 -6.13
C ALA A 260 0.94 -8.20 -6.60
N PRO A 261 1.16 -7.00 -7.16
CA PRO A 261 2.51 -6.60 -7.56
C PRO A 261 3.34 -6.29 -6.31
N HIS A 262 4.43 -7.01 -6.10
CA HIS A 262 5.31 -6.76 -4.96
C HIS A 262 6.29 -5.63 -5.29
N ILE A 263 5.92 -4.41 -4.92
CA ILE A 263 6.58 -3.16 -5.32
C ILE A 263 7.74 -2.74 -4.39
N GLY A 264 8.03 -3.55 -3.36
CA GLY A 264 9.08 -3.30 -2.39
C GLY A 264 8.70 -2.31 -1.28
N ILE A 265 9.71 -1.78 -0.60
CA ILE A 265 9.55 -0.79 0.48
C ILE A 265 9.57 0.61 -0.13
N ILE A 266 8.49 1.37 0.08
CA ILE A 266 8.34 2.75 -0.44
C ILE A 266 8.56 3.74 0.70
N VAL A 267 9.67 4.47 0.66
CA VAL A 267 10.13 5.34 1.76
C VAL A 267 9.79 6.79 1.46
N MET A 268 9.04 7.45 2.34
CA MET A 268 8.43 8.75 2.09
C MET A 268 8.83 9.82 3.11
N ASP A 269 8.95 11.06 2.63
CA ASP A 269 8.81 12.27 3.45
C ASP A 269 7.35 12.70 3.45
N PHE A 270 6.83 13.16 4.59
CA PHE A 270 5.47 13.68 4.73
C PHE A 270 4.40 12.76 4.13
N TYR A 271 4.47 11.47 4.50
CA TYR A 271 3.56 10.45 3.99
C TYR A 271 2.09 10.87 4.13
N THR A 272 1.25 10.32 3.25
CA THR A 272 -0.20 10.50 3.33
C THR A 272 -0.87 9.15 3.52
N ASN A 273 -1.99 9.11 4.24
CA ASN A 273 -2.76 7.88 4.44
C ASN A 273 -3.20 7.26 3.10
N ALA A 274 -3.47 8.08 2.08
CA ALA A 274 -3.80 7.61 0.74
C ALA A 274 -2.65 6.81 0.11
N MET A 275 -1.41 7.31 0.22
CA MET A 275 -0.25 6.59 -0.31
C MET A 275 0.03 5.31 0.47
N VAL A 276 -0.07 5.37 1.80
CA VAL A 276 0.06 4.19 2.66
C VAL A 276 -0.96 3.11 2.29
N ALA A 277 -2.22 3.51 2.07
CA ALA A 277 -3.27 2.60 1.65
C ALA A 277 -2.99 1.95 0.29
N GLU A 278 -2.54 2.72 -0.72
CA GLU A 278 -2.19 2.16 -2.03
C GLU A 278 -1.04 1.16 -1.96
N ILE A 279 -0.03 1.40 -1.11
CA ILE A 279 1.09 0.46 -0.90
C ILE A 279 0.59 -0.82 -0.22
N ILE A 280 -0.24 -0.71 0.83
CA ILE A 280 -0.81 -1.87 1.53
C ILE A 280 -1.66 -2.74 0.58
N LYS A 281 -2.45 -2.13 -0.31
CA LYS A 281 -3.21 -2.85 -1.35
C LYS A 281 -2.33 -3.66 -2.32
N ARG A 282 -1.01 -3.45 -2.34
CA ARG A 282 -0.07 -4.24 -3.16
C ARG A 282 0.44 -5.49 -2.43
N ASN A 283 -0.35 -6.00 -1.50
CA ASN A 283 -0.15 -7.26 -0.82
C ASN A 283 -1.39 -8.14 -0.99
N GLU A 284 -1.16 -9.45 -0.94
CA GLU A 284 -2.24 -10.42 -1.06
C GLU A 284 -2.87 -10.68 0.31
N ASN A 285 -4.15 -11.04 0.29
CA ASN A 285 -4.91 -11.38 1.49
C ASN A 285 -5.25 -12.87 1.45
N THR A 286 -4.78 -13.63 2.44
CA THR A 286 -4.99 -15.07 2.57
C THR A 286 -6.48 -15.46 2.66
N ASP A 287 -7.34 -14.58 3.19
CA ASP A 287 -8.80 -14.81 3.20
C ASP A 287 -9.43 -14.82 1.79
N LEU A 288 -8.68 -14.41 0.76
CA LEU A 288 -9.14 -14.33 -0.62
C LEU A 288 -8.58 -15.43 -1.54
N TYR A 289 -7.65 -16.27 -1.08
CA TYR A 289 -6.90 -17.22 -1.94
C TYR A 289 -7.77 -18.26 -2.65
N ASN A 290 -8.83 -18.73 -1.99
CA ASN A 290 -9.67 -19.82 -2.51
C ASN A 290 -10.97 -19.33 -3.16
N LEU A 291 -11.10 -18.02 -3.36
CA LEU A 291 -12.31 -17.44 -3.93
C LEU A 291 -12.24 -17.41 -5.45
N SER A 292 -13.38 -17.69 -6.06
CA SER A 292 -13.53 -17.73 -7.51
C SER A 292 -13.43 -16.34 -8.12
N ILE A 293 -12.74 -16.25 -9.25
CA ILE A 293 -12.57 -15.03 -10.05
C ILE A 293 -13.29 -15.21 -11.38
N TYR A 294 -13.99 -14.16 -11.79
CA TYR A 294 -14.89 -14.14 -12.93
C TYR A 294 -14.59 -12.93 -13.83
N SER A 295 -14.80 -13.13 -15.14
CA SER A 295 -15.19 -12.03 -16.01
C SER A 295 -16.71 -11.92 -16.01
N ILE A 296 -17.22 -10.72 -15.78
CA ILE A 296 -18.66 -10.41 -15.84
C ILE A 296 -18.90 -9.68 -17.16
N PHE A 297 -19.97 -10.04 -17.88
CA PHE A 297 -20.33 -9.41 -19.15
C PHE A 297 -21.84 -9.34 -19.33
N ASN A 298 -22.27 -8.47 -20.25
CA ASN A 298 -23.65 -8.36 -20.72
C ASN A 298 -23.68 -8.73 -22.22
N GLU A 299 -24.80 -9.28 -22.71
CA GLU A 299 -24.98 -9.63 -24.14
C GLU A 299 -26.09 -8.83 -24.84
N TYR A 300 -26.80 -7.94 -24.15
CA TYR A 300 -27.97 -7.25 -24.69
C TYR A 300 -27.64 -6.33 -25.88
N TYR A 301 -26.59 -5.50 -25.75
CA TYR A 301 -26.14 -4.61 -26.83
C TYR A 301 -24.97 -5.19 -27.65
N GLY A 302 -24.60 -6.45 -27.39
CA GLY A 302 -23.33 -7.04 -27.78
C GLY A 302 -22.63 -7.60 -26.55
N ARG A 303 -21.66 -8.49 -26.74
CA ARG A 303 -20.88 -9.04 -25.62
C ARG A 303 -19.92 -7.98 -25.11
N HIS A 304 -20.27 -7.31 -24.01
CA HIS A 304 -19.46 -6.24 -23.42
C HIS A 304 -19.03 -6.62 -22.00
N TYR A 305 -17.73 -6.47 -21.71
CA TYR A 305 -17.17 -6.89 -20.42
C TYR A 305 -17.17 -5.76 -19.39
N PHE A 306 -17.61 -6.09 -18.19
CA PHE A 306 -17.65 -5.22 -17.02
C PHE A 306 -16.24 -5.00 -16.47
N TYR A 307 -15.82 -3.73 -16.33
CA TYR A 307 -14.46 -3.42 -15.85
C TYR A 307 -14.36 -2.11 -15.06
N ALA A 308 -13.42 -2.09 -14.12
CA ALA A 308 -13.09 -0.90 -13.35
C ALA A 308 -12.16 0.01 -14.16
N SER A 309 -12.49 1.29 -14.29
CA SER A 309 -11.80 2.20 -15.22
C SER A 309 -10.57 2.90 -14.65
N LEU A 310 -9.74 3.50 -15.50
CA LEU A 310 -8.74 4.48 -15.05
C LEU A 310 -9.37 5.85 -14.72
N TYR A 311 -10.62 6.11 -15.13
CA TYR A 311 -11.31 7.35 -14.80
C TYR A 311 -11.72 7.39 -13.34
N MET A 312 -11.01 8.23 -12.59
CA MET A 312 -11.22 8.46 -11.16
C MET A 312 -11.78 9.86 -10.93
N ASP A 313 -12.72 9.94 -10.00
CA ASP A 313 -13.05 11.19 -9.34
C ASP A 313 -12.14 11.30 -8.11
N SER A 314 -11.00 11.98 -8.29
CA SER A 314 -9.94 12.05 -7.27
C SER A 314 -10.34 12.85 -6.03
N ALA A 315 -11.40 13.66 -6.10
CA ALA A 315 -11.94 14.37 -4.95
C ALA A 315 -12.73 13.46 -4.01
N GLU A 316 -13.32 12.39 -4.55
CA GLU A 316 -14.26 11.50 -3.86
C GLU A 316 -13.72 10.08 -3.68
N ASP A 317 -12.45 9.84 -4.01
CA ASP A 317 -11.76 8.54 -3.91
C ASP A 317 -12.57 7.37 -4.48
N ARG A 318 -13.12 7.58 -5.68
CA ARG A 318 -13.96 6.59 -6.37
C ARG A 318 -13.60 6.50 -7.85
N ARG A 319 -13.86 5.32 -8.41
CA ARG A 319 -13.50 4.97 -9.78
C ARG A 319 -14.72 4.50 -10.56
N GLN A 320 -14.89 5.06 -11.75
CA GLN A 320 -16.01 4.71 -12.63
C GLN A 320 -15.89 3.27 -13.12
N VAL A 321 -17.04 2.64 -13.34
CA VAL A 321 -17.14 1.28 -13.88
C VAL A 321 -17.97 1.32 -15.17
N PHE A 322 -17.54 0.58 -16.18
CA PHE A 322 -18.15 0.58 -17.50
C PHE A 322 -18.21 -0.84 -18.06
N ASP A 323 -19.00 -0.97 -19.13
CA ASP A 323 -18.92 -2.11 -20.03
C ASP A 323 -18.07 -1.75 -21.26
N TRP A 324 -17.17 -2.65 -21.62
CA TRP A 324 -16.21 -2.48 -22.71
C TRP A 324 -16.81 -2.98 -24.04
N ALA A 325 -17.24 -2.03 -24.87
CA ALA A 325 -17.95 -2.30 -26.12
C ALA A 325 -17.13 -3.03 -27.20
N PRO A 326 -15.78 -2.87 -27.30
CA PRO A 326 -14.97 -3.67 -28.22
C PRO A 326 -15.02 -5.18 -27.96
N GLY A 327 -15.55 -5.61 -26.81
CA GLY A 327 -15.97 -6.99 -26.56
C GLY A 327 -14.83 -7.98 -26.23
N ASP A 328 -13.62 -7.48 -26.02
CA ASP A 328 -12.50 -8.25 -25.49
C ASP A 328 -12.40 -8.11 -23.96
N LYS A 329 -11.88 -9.14 -23.28
CA LYS A 329 -11.55 -9.05 -21.85
C LYS A 329 -10.41 -8.07 -21.62
N VAL A 330 -10.47 -7.35 -20.50
CA VAL A 330 -9.40 -6.45 -20.04
C VAL A 330 -8.92 -6.85 -18.66
N ILE A 331 -7.64 -6.64 -18.35
CA ILE A 331 -7.00 -7.11 -17.11
C ILE A 331 -7.58 -6.50 -15.82
N ASN A 332 -8.20 -5.33 -15.93
CA ASN A 332 -8.94 -4.64 -14.87
C ASN A 332 -10.44 -4.99 -14.84
N GLY A 333 -10.85 -6.01 -15.62
CA GLY A 333 -12.20 -6.58 -15.68
C GLY A 333 -12.35 -7.93 -15.00
N PHE A 334 -11.40 -8.31 -14.13
CA PHE A 334 -11.48 -9.52 -13.32
C PHE A 334 -12.03 -9.22 -11.92
N TRP A 335 -13.09 -9.93 -11.57
CA TRP A 335 -13.88 -9.69 -10.36
C TRP A 335 -13.98 -10.95 -9.51
N MET A 336 -13.83 -10.79 -8.20
CA MET A 336 -14.00 -11.84 -7.22
C MET A 336 -15.34 -11.65 -6.50
N LEU A 337 -16.08 -12.73 -6.31
CA LEU A 337 -17.29 -12.74 -5.51
C LEU A 337 -16.94 -13.22 -4.11
N ILE A 338 -16.96 -12.31 -3.15
CA ILE A 338 -16.61 -12.59 -1.75
C ILE A 338 -17.92 -12.80 -0.98
N PRO A 339 -18.17 -13.98 -0.40
CA PRO A 339 -19.41 -14.25 0.33
C PRO A 339 -19.65 -13.27 1.48
N TYR A 340 -20.85 -12.69 1.50
CA TYR A 340 -21.38 -11.88 2.59
C TYR A 340 -22.46 -12.64 3.37
N ASP A 341 -23.45 -13.17 2.66
CA ASP A 341 -24.51 -14.04 3.18
C ASP A 341 -24.91 -15.05 2.08
N GLU A 342 -24.33 -16.26 2.15
CA GLU A 342 -24.53 -17.30 1.12
C GLU A 342 -25.95 -17.84 1.10
N ASP A 343 -26.67 -17.80 2.23
CA ASP A 343 -28.06 -18.30 2.29
C ASP A 343 -29.01 -17.40 1.48
N ASN A 344 -28.61 -16.16 1.23
CA ASN A 344 -29.36 -15.16 0.47
C ASN A 344 -28.69 -14.77 -0.85
N ASP A 345 -27.70 -15.54 -1.33
CA ASP A 345 -26.93 -15.25 -2.56
C ASP A 345 -26.26 -13.86 -2.55
N GLN A 346 -25.79 -13.39 -1.38
CA GLN A 346 -25.22 -12.05 -1.20
C GLN A 346 -23.69 -12.06 -1.17
N TYR A 347 -23.09 -11.14 -1.93
CA TYR A 347 -21.66 -11.05 -2.15
C TYR A 347 -21.17 -9.60 -2.12
N TYR A 348 -19.90 -9.42 -1.76
CA TYR A 348 -19.13 -8.28 -2.22
C TYR A 348 -18.51 -8.59 -3.59
N ILE A 349 -18.57 -7.63 -4.51
CA ILE A 349 -17.92 -7.74 -5.83
C ILE A 349 -16.60 -6.97 -5.77
N PHE A 350 -15.47 -7.68 -5.83
CA PHE A 350 -14.13 -7.14 -5.60
C PHE A 350 -13.29 -7.14 -6.88
N ASN A 351 -12.73 -6.00 -7.24
CA ASN A 351 -11.84 -5.86 -8.38
C ASN A 351 -10.41 -6.32 -8.03
N THR A 352 -9.90 -7.31 -8.77
CA THR A 352 -8.57 -7.90 -8.49
C THR A 352 -7.39 -7.02 -8.91
N TYR A 353 -7.60 -6.06 -9.82
CA TYR A 353 -6.54 -5.18 -10.32
C TYR A 353 -6.27 -4.00 -9.38
N TYR A 354 -7.32 -3.27 -9.00
CA TYR A 354 -7.19 -2.12 -8.10
C TYR A 354 -7.30 -2.50 -6.62
N LYS A 355 -7.78 -3.72 -6.31
CA LYS A 355 -8.11 -4.21 -4.96
C LYS A 355 -9.19 -3.34 -4.29
N GLU A 356 -10.27 -3.09 -5.04
CA GLU A 356 -11.35 -2.18 -4.67
C GLU A 356 -12.71 -2.88 -4.74
N PHE A 357 -13.68 -2.41 -3.96
CA PHE A 357 -15.01 -3.01 -3.88
C PHE A 357 -16.01 -2.22 -4.71
N LEU A 358 -16.85 -2.92 -5.48
CA LEU A 358 -17.96 -2.33 -6.20
C LEU A 358 -19.01 -1.82 -5.21
N TYR A 359 -19.51 -0.61 -5.42
CA TYR A 359 -20.59 -0.05 -4.62
C TYR A 359 -21.53 0.81 -5.45
N ALA A 360 -22.80 0.83 -5.03
CA ALA A 360 -23.80 1.71 -5.58
C ALA A 360 -23.74 3.08 -4.88
N SER A 361 -23.72 4.16 -5.65
CA SER A 361 -23.58 5.51 -5.10
C SER A 361 -24.90 6.08 -4.59
N ILE A 362 -24.85 7.08 -3.70
CA ILE A 362 -26.06 7.84 -3.33
C ILE A 362 -26.61 8.68 -4.49
N PHE A 363 -25.77 9.03 -5.48
CA PHE A 363 -26.13 9.91 -6.59
C PHE A 363 -27.02 9.21 -7.61
N ILE A 364 -28.15 9.86 -7.95
CA ILE A 364 -29.12 9.42 -8.95
C ILE A 364 -29.36 10.56 -9.93
N GLU A 365 -29.31 10.24 -11.22
CA GLU A 365 -29.68 11.16 -12.31
C GLU A 365 -30.54 10.42 -13.34
N ASP A 366 -31.72 10.97 -13.64
CA ASP A 366 -32.75 10.34 -14.49
C ASP A 366 -33.01 8.86 -14.15
N ASN A 367 -33.31 8.57 -12.89
CA ASN A 367 -33.57 7.21 -12.39
C ASN A 367 -32.39 6.23 -12.49
N ARG A 368 -31.18 6.72 -12.77
CA ARG A 368 -29.96 5.92 -12.85
C ARG A 368 -29.03 6.27 -11.71
N ARG A 369 -28.78 5.28 -10.86
CA ARG A 369 -27.80 5.39 -9.79
C ARG A 369 -26.42 5.05 -10.34
N THR A 370 -25.45 5.93 -10.14
CA THR A 370 -24.08 5.64 -10.61
C THR A 370 -23.43 4.56 -9.75
N VAL A 371 -22.63 3.71 -10.38
CA VAL A 371 -21.89 2.62 -9.73
C VAL A 371 -20.39 2.87 -9.89
N PHE A 372 -19.65 2.60 -8.81
CA PHE A 372 -18.22 2.87 -8.74
C PHE A 372 -17.49 1.72 -8.03
N THR A 373 -16.17 1.77 -8.05
CA THR A 373 -15.31 1.06 -7.11
C THR A 373 -14.74 2.03 -6.08
N TRP A 374 -14.62 1.60 -4.82
CA TRP A 374 -14.19 2.42 -3.69
C TRP A 374 -12.69 2.33 -3.45
N ILE A 375 -11.95 3.44 -3.62
CA ILE A 375 -10.48 3.43 -3.60
C ILE A 375 -9.93 3.13 -2.20
N ASN A 376 -10.66 3.50 -1.13
CA ASN A 376 -10.29 3.13 0.25
C ASN A 376 -10.24 1.62 0.48
N GLY A 377 -10.77 0.80 -0.45
CA GLY A 377 -10.61 -0.65 -0.42
C GLY A 377 -11.25 -1.33 0.78
N VAL A 378 -12.15 -0.66 1.49
CA VAL A 378 -12.95 -1.24 2.59
C VAL A 378 -14.41 -1.22 2.14
N PRO A 379 -15.10 -2.37 2.08
CA PRO A 379 -16.49 -2.41 1.64
C PRO A 379 -17.42 -1.81 2.69
N THR A 380 -18.53 -1.24 2.22
CA THR A 380 -19.59 -0.66 3.04
C THR A 380 -20.92 -1.40 2.80
N ARG A 381 -22.02 -0.91 3.36
CA ARG A 381 -23.34 -1.54 3.16
C ARG A 381 -23.80 -1.43 1.70
N GLU A 382 -23.41 -0.34 1.05
CA GLU A 382 -23.63 -0.08 -0.37
C GLU A 382 -22.87 -1.04 -1.30
N SER A 383 -21.93 -1.82 -0.76
CA SER A 383 -21.14 -2.82 -1.48
C SER A 383 -21.76 -4.22 -1.47
N VAL A 384 -22.92 -4.42 -0.84
CA VAL A 384 -23.60 -5.73 -0.79
C VAL A 384 -24.49 -5.90 -2.02
N TRP A 385 -24.25 -7.00 -2.75
CA TRP A 385 -24.95 -7.34 -3.99
C TRP A 385 -25.53 -8.75 -3.92
N THR A 386 -26.81 -8.90 -4.22
CA THR A 386 -27.44 -10.21 -4.45
C THR A 386 -27.25 -10.60 -5.90
N ILE A 387 -26.72 -11.81 -6.14
CA ILE A 387 -26.44 -12.32 -7.49
C ILE A 387 -27.30 -13.55 -7.72
N LYS A 388 -28.35 -13.42 -8.55
CA LYS A 388 -29.33 -14.48 -8.73
C LYS A 388 -29.92 -14.49 -10.13
N ASP A 389 -29.93 -15.67 -10.76
CA ASP A 389 -30.51 -15.89 -12.09
C ASP A 389 -29.99 -14.87 -13.13
N GLY A 390 -28.69 -14.55 -13.08
CA GLY A 390 -28.04 -13.57 -13.96
C GLY A 390 -28.19 -12.10 -13.53
N ASN A 391 -29.07 -11.80 -12.56
CA ASN A 391 -29.27 -10.44 -12.06
C ASN A 391 -28.25 -10.09 -10.98
N ILE A 392 -27.80 -8.84 -10.97
CA ILE A 392 -26.96 -8.27 -9.91
C ILE A 392 -27.76 -7.13 -9.25
N TYR A 393 -28.18 -7.33 -8.01
CA TYR A 393 -29.09 -6.43 -7.29
C TYR A 393 -28.40 -5.81 -6.08
N ASN A 394 -28.48 -4.49 -5.93
CA ASN A 394 -27.93 -3.81 -4.75
C ASN A 394 -28.94 -3.85 -3.61
N GLU A 395 -28.56 -4.45 -2.49
CA GLU A 395 -29.44 -4.63 -1.32
C GLU A 395 -29.74 -3.31 -0.59
N TYR A 396 -28.78 -2.38 -0.58
CA TYR A 396 -28.92 -1.17 0.21
C TYR A 396 -29.85 -0.14 -0.45
N TYR A 397 -29.76 0.00 -1.76
CA TYR A 397 -30.55 0.95 -2.54
C TYR A 397 -31.68 0.31 -3.34
N GLU A 398 -31.86 -0.99 -3.20
CA GLU A 398 -32.94 -1.78 -3.80
C GLU A 398 -33.03 -1.61 -5.33
N CYS A 399 -31.90 -1.75 -6.03
CA CYS A 399 -31.81 -1.45 -7.46
C CYS A 399 -30.95 -2.46 -8.26
N TYR A 400 -31.38 -2.76 -9.49
CA TYR A 400 -30.69 -3.70 -10.40
C TYR A 400 -29.58 -3.03 -11.20
N LEU A 401 -28.39 -3.62 -11.20
CA LEU A 401 -27.29 -3.24 -12.08
C LEU A 401 -27.64 -3.62 -13.53
N TYR A 402 -27.47 -2.71 -14.49
CA TYR A 402 -27.80 -2.99 -15.88
C TYR A 402 -26.88 -2.24 -16.87
N GLU A 403 -26.75 -2.76 -18.08
CA GLU A 403 -26.06 -2.05 -19.16
C GLU A 403 -26.96 -0.99 -19.78
N SER A 404 -26.58 0.28 -19.71
CA SER A 404 -27.37 1.37 -20.28
C SER A 404 -27.28 1.43 -21.80
N SER A 405 -28.34 1.93 -22.44
CA SER A 405 -28.26 2.36 -23.85
C SER A 405 -27.27 3.52 -24.05
N LEU A 406 -26.97 4.27 -22.98
CA LEU A 406 -26.03 5.39 -23.00
C LEU A 406 -24.57 4.94 -23.00
N SER A 407 -23.76 5.72 -23.70
CA SER A 407 -22.31 5.54 -23.76
C SER A 407 -21.59 6.76 -23.22
N TYR A 408 -20.52 6.56 -22.46
CA TYR A 408 -19.57 7.61 -22.09
C TYR A 408 -18.70 8.01 -23.29
N THR A 409 -18.28 7.01 -24.07
CA THR A 409 -17.56 7.14 -25.35
C THR A 409 -17.96 5.99 -26.26
N GLU A 410 -17.60 6.02 -27.54
CA GLU A 410 -17.93 4.93 -28.50
C GLU A 410 -17.61 3.52 -27.99
N ASN A 411 -16.54 3.38 -27.19
CA ASN A 411 -16.08 2.09 -26.68
C ASN A 411 -16.49 1.78 -25.22
N ARG A 412 -17.26 2.65 -24.56
CA ARG A 412 -17.58 2.53 -23.13
C ARG A 412 -19.05 2.80 -22.84
N LYS A 413 -19.75 1.75 -22.45
CA LYS A 413 -21.17 1.78 -22.05
C LYS A 413 -21.29 2.07 -20.56
N LEU A 414 -22.30 2.87 -20.20
CA LEU A 414 -22.55 3.19 -18.79
C LEU A 414 -23.22 2.01 -18.09
N VAL A 415 -22.80 1.70 -16.87
CA VAL A 415 -23.36 0.62 -16.04
C VAL A 415 -23.92 1.18 -14.73
N PRO A 416 -25.12 1.78 -14.75
CA PRO A 416 -25.80 2.25 -13.54
C PRO A 416 -26.61 1.13 -12.85
N CYS A 417 -27.15 1.44 -11.67
CA CYS A 417 -28.29 0.71 -11.14
C CYS A 417 -29.61 1.42 -11.46
N TRP A 418 -30.65 0.66 -11.79
CA TRP A 418 -32.00 1.14 -12.06
C TRP A 418 -32.73 1.46 -10.75
N ALA A 419 -32.78 2.75 -10.41
CA ALA A 419 -33.30 3.22 -9.13
C ALA A 419 -34.80 2.92 -8.87
N PRO A 420 -35.68 2.79 -9.88
CA PRO A 420 -37.06 2.38 -9.65
C PRO A 420 -37.22 0.95 -9.10
N GLY A 421 -36.17 0.11 -9.19
CA GLY A 421 -36.12 -1.18 -8.51
C GLY A 421 -36.77 -2.35 -9.24
N ASP A 422 -37.51 -2.11 -10.33
CA ASP A 422 -38.01 -3.18 -11.20
C ASP A 422 -36.92 -3.71 -12.15
N PRO A 423 -36.89 -5.02 -12.48
CA PRO A 423 -35.99 -5.56 -13.50
C PRO A 423 -36.20 -4.91 -14.89
N VAL A 424 -35.12 -4.82 -15.67
CA VAL A 424 -35.11 -4.28 -17.05
C VAL A 424 -34.34 -5.24 -17.96
N ALA A 425 -34.71 -5.36 -19.24
CA ALA A 425 -34.11 -6.40 -20.12
C ALA A 425 -32.56 -6.39 -20.26
N GLN A 426 -31.91 -5.31 -19.84
CA GLN A 426 -30.44 -5.16 -19.83
C GLN A 426 -29.77 -5.56 -18.51
N ASP A 427 -30.50 -6.09 -17.53
CA ASP A 427 -29.99 -6.51 -16.22
C ASP A 427 -29.53 -7.97 -16.15
N GLU A 428 -29.58 -8.70 -17.27
CA GLU A 428 -29.10 -10.08 -17.36
C GLU A 428 -27.59 -10.12 -17.65
N TRP A 429 -26.81 -10.42 -16.60
CA TRP A 429 -25.37 -10.57 -16.64
C TRP A 429 -24.94 -12.03 -16.74
N GLN A 430 -23.90 -12.28 -17.53
CA GLN A 430 -23.25 -13.57 -17.66
C GLN A 430 -21.89 -13.52 -16.97
N MET A 431 -21.49 -14.65 -16.38
CA MET A 431 -20.21 -14.77 -15.69
C MET A 431 -19.40 -15.94 -16.25
N THR A 432 -18.17 -15.67 -16.66
CA THR A 432 -17.21 -16.72 -17.03
C THR A 432 -16.20 -16.87 -15.91
N PHE A 433 -16.08 -18.08 -15.37
CA PHE A 433 -15.03 -18.42 -14.41
C PHE A 433 -13.65 -18.39 -15.09
N GLU A 434 -12.71 -17.64 -14.52
CA GLU A 434 -11.36 -17.53 -15.09
C GLU A 434 -10.42 -18.62 -14.58
N ASN A 435 -10.66 -19.13 -13.37
CA ASN A 435 -9.62 -19.85 -12.64
C ASN A 435 -9.79 -21.37 -12.62
N LYS A 436 -9.70 -22.02 -13.79
CA LYS A 436 -9.28 -23.44 -13.82
C LYS A 436 -7.76 -23.48 -13.65
N ALA A 437 -7.27 -23.53 -12.42
CA ALA A 437 -5.92 -24.04 -12.15
C ALA A 437 -6.07 -25.51 -11.73
N GLY A 438 -5.43 -26.41 -12.48
CA GLY A 438 -5.28 -27.81 -12.10
C GLY A 438 -4.46 -27.95 -10.82
N ASN A 439 -4.76 -29.04 -10.11
CA ASN A 439 -4.06 -29.64 -8.97
C ASN A 439 -2.58 -29.29 -8.78
#